data_AF-A0A1H0T4P9-F1
#
_entry.id   AF-A0A1H0T4P9-F1
#
_cell.length_a   1.000
_cell.length_b   1.000
_cell.length_c   1.000
_cell.angle_alpha   90.00
_cell.angle_beta   90.00
_cell.angle_gamma   90.00
#
_symmetry.space_group_name_H-M   'P 1'
#
loop_
_entity.id
_entity.type
_entity.pdbx_description
1 polymer ?
#
loop_
_entity_poly.entity_id
_entity_poly.type
_entity_poly.pdbx_seq_one_letter_code
_entity_poly.pdbx_strand_id
1 'polypeptide(L)'
;MVITKELPGGITQTVESFWNATGTAFFRGPAGATINVKYGKGWLSVNRQKQTLDGKSVKKLVVGAGSLAYARMRVKLNVASEVTYDFHPGDVAVSTPDIEF
;
A
#
# COMPACT_ATOMS: atom_id res chain seq x y z
N MET A 1 -8.22 -8.27 5.66
CA MET A 1 -9.42 -7.38 5.59
C MET A 1 -9.43 -6.67 4.26
N VAL A 2 -10.48 -6.87 3.46
CA VAL A 2 -10.62 -6.23 2.16
C VAL A 2 -11.09 -4.79 2.31
N ILE A 3 -10.39 -3.87 1.66
CA ILE A 3 -10.69 -2.45 1.66
C ILE A 3 -10.79 -1.97 0.21
N THR A 4 -11.87 -1.27 -0.08
CA THR A 4 -12.13 -0.63 -1.38
C THR A 4 -12.20 0.88 -1.19
N LYS A 5 -11.44 1.64 -1.97
CA LYS A 5 -11.42 3.11 -1.92
C LYS A 5 -11.42 3.68 -3.34
N GLU A 6 -12.28 4.65 -3.61
CA GLU A 6 -12.17 5.49 -4.79
C GLU A 6 -11.09 6.55 -4.57
N LEU A 7 -10.08 6.57 -5.44
CA LEU A 7 -8.95 7.48 -5.32
C LEU A 7 -8.86 8.39 -6.55
N PRO A 8 -8.51 9.68 -6.38
CA PRO A 8 -8.26 10.57 -7.50
C PRO A 8 -7.02 10.15 -8.31
N GLY A 9 -7.05 10.41 -9.61
CA GLY A 9 -5.92 10.23 -10.52
C GLY A 9 -4.85 11.31 -10.38
N GLY A 10 -3.66 11.04 -10.93
CA GLY A 10 -2.56 12.00 -11.07
C GLY A 10 -1.73 12.24 -9.81
N ILE A 11 -2.33 12.12 -8.62
CA ILE A 11 -1.68 12.37 -7.33
C ILE A 11 -1.48 11.07 -6.53
N THR A 12 -0.51 11.10 -5.62
CA THR A 12 -0.26 9.98 -4.70
C THR A 12 -1.12 10.13 -3.46
N GLN A 13 -1.95 9.14 -3.20
CA GLN A 13 -2.83 9.06 -2.03
C GLN A 13 -2.26 8.14 -0.97
N THR A 14 -2.53 8.46 0.30
CA THR A 14 -2.25 7.56 1.42
C THR A 14 -3.46 6.68 1.65
N VAL A 15 -3.28 5.37 1.58
CA VAL A 15 -4.35 4.40 1.83
C VAL A 15 -4.33 3.92 3.27
N GLU A 16 -3.15 3.74 3.86
CA GLU A 16 -2.98 3.34 5.26
C GLU A 16 -1.86 4.12 5.95
N SER A 17 -2.04 4.40 7.23
CA SER A 17 -1.07 5.10 8.09
C SER A 17 -0.73 4.25 9.31
N PHE A 18 0.54 4.28 9.71
CA PHE A 18 1.07 3.43 10.77
C PHE A 18 1.90 4.27 11.73
N TRP A 19 1.65 4.11 13.03
CA TRP A 19 2.44 4.69 14.11
C TRP A 19 2.75 3.59 15.12
N ASN A 20 4.02 3.22 15.26
CA ASN A 20 4.44 2.08 16.08
C ASN A 20 3.61 0.80 15.81
N ALA A 21 3.32 0.55 14.53
CA ALA A 21 2.46 -0.54 14.09
C ALA A 21 2.99 -1.16 12.80
N THR A 22 2.86 -2.46 12.63
CA THR A 22 3.19 -3.17 11.40
C THR A 22 1.93 -3.53 10.63
N GLY A 23 2.09 -3.84 9.34
CA GLY A 23 0.97 -4.31 8.53
C GLY A 23 1.40 -4.70 7.14
N THR A 24 0.62 -5.59 6.55
CA THR A 24 0.82 -6.10 5.20
C THR A 24 -0.40 -5.77 4.35
N ALA A 25 -0.18 -5.35 3.11
CA ALA A 25 -1.26 -5.12 2.16
C ALA A 25 -0.95 -5.75 0.80
N PHE A 26 -1.95 -6.38 0.21
CA PHE A 26 -1.90 -6.99 -1.10
C PHE A 26 -2.75 -6.20 -2.08
N PHE A 27 -2.14 -5.84 -3.21
CA PHE A 27 -2.75 -5.04 -4.27
C PHE A 27 -2.64 -5.78 -5.60
N ARG A 28 -3.65 -5.71 -6.45
CA ARG A 28 -3.56 -6.22 -7.83
C ARG A 28 -3.77 -5.14 -8.89
N GLY A 29 -4.74 -4.26 -8.66
CA GLY A 29 -5.13 -3.23 -9.61
C GLY A 29 -5.41 -1.88 -8.95
N PRO A 30 -5.74 -0.86 -9.76
CA PRO A 30 -5.87 -0.92 -11.22
C PRO A 30 -4.50 -0.95 -11.94
N ALA A 31 -4.48 -1.45 -13.19
CA ALA A 31 -3.25 -1.55 -13.97
C ALA A 31 -2.60 -0.18 -14.20
N GLY A 32 -1.28 -0.11 -14.09
CA GLY A 32 -0.51 1.14 -14.19
C GLY A 32 -0.46 1.94 -12.88
N ALA A 33 -1.21 1.55 -11.85
CA ALA A 33 -1.08 2.15 -10.53
C ALA A 33 0.31 1.87 -9.94
N THR A 34 0.86 2.84 -9.23
CA THR A 34 2.13 2.68 -8.51
C THR A 34 1.88 2.68 -7.02
N ILE A 35 2.36 1.66 -6.32
CA ILE A 35 2.25 1.54 -4.86
C ILE A 35 3.62 1.69 -4.21
N ASN A 36 3.67 2.19 -2.97
CA ASN A 36 4.89 2.20 -2.16
C ASN A 36 4.60 2.34 -0.66
N VAL A 37 5.65 2.20 0.15
CA VAL A 37 5.65 2.60 1.56
C VAL A 37 6.47 3.88 1.72
N LYS A 38 5.93 4.89 2.41
CA LYS A 38 6.73 5.99 2.98
C LYS A 38 7.07 5.67 4.42
N TYR A 39 8.33 5.84 4.79
CA TYR A 39 8.74 5.92 6.18
C TYR A 39 9.10 7.35 6.54
N GLY A 40 8.79 7.78 7.76
CA GLY A 40 9.15 9.07 8.32
C GLY A 40 8.22 10.24 7.95
N LYS A 41 8.57 11.41 8.51
CA LYS A 41 7.88 12.69 8.38
C LYS A 41 8.89 13.78 7.96
N GLY A 42 8.47 14.71 7.10
CA GLY A 42 9.34 15.81 6.63
C GLY A 42 10.45 15.37 5.68
N TRP A 43 11.59 16.07 5.75
CA TRP A 43 12.76 15.86 4.88
C TRP A 43 13.33 14.44 5.00
N LEU A 44 13.36 13.88 6.21
CA LEU A 44 13.91 12.54 6.48
C LEU A 44 12.99 11.39 6.01
N SER A 45 12.01 11.68 5.15
CA SER A 45 11.10 10.66 4.65
C SER A 45 11.71 9.89 3.49
N VAL A 46 11.53 8.56 3.50
CA VAL A 46 12.09 7.66 2.50
C VAL A 46 10.98 6.82 1.88
N ASN A 47 11.04 6.64 0.56
CA ASN A 47 10.14 5.74 -0.17
C ASN A 47 10.79 4.36 -0.26
N ARG A 48 10.04 3.30 0.04
CA ARG A 48 10.47 1.90 -0.05
C ARG A 48 9.42 1.07 -0.78
N GLN A 49 9.83 -0.10 -1.27
CA GLN A 49 8.95 -1.10 -1.90
C GLN A 49 8.08 -0.52 -3.03
N LYS A 50 8.64 0.40 -3.83
CA LYS A 50 7.92 0.99 -4.96
C LYS A 50 7.70 -0.10 -6.01
N GLN A 51 6.44 -0.33 -6.35
CA GLN A 51 6.01 -1.34 -7.32
C GLN A 51 4.92 -0.78 -8.23
N THR A 52 4.84 -1.30 -9.44
CA THR A 52 3.76 -0.98 -10.39
C THR A 52 2.84 -2.18 -10.50
N LEU A 53 1.53 -1.91 -10.45
CA LEU A 53 0.48 -2.89 -10.62
C LEU A 53 0.24 -3.15 -12.10
N ASP A 54 0.15 -4.42 -12.48
CA ASP A 54 -0.15 -4.86 -13.84
C ASP A 54 -1.63 -5.25 -14.02
N GLY A 55 -2.43 -5.20 -12.95
CA GLY A 55 -3.82 -5.63 -12.94
C GLY A 55 -4.02 -7.15 -12.93
N LYS A 56 -2.93 -7.94 -12.90
CA LYS A 56 -2.96 -9.41 -12.98
C LYS A 56 -2.26 -10.06 -11.80
N SER A 57 -1.02 -9.66 -11.54
CA SER A 57 -0.19 -10.18 -10.46
C SER A 57 -0.50 -9.45 -9.16
N VAL A 58 -0.61 -10.21 -8.07
CA VAL A 58 -0.68 -9.62 -6.73
C VAL A 58 0.69 -9.07 -6.35
N LYS A 59 0.72 -7.84 -5.84
CA LYS A 59 1.89 -7.15 -5.30
C LYS A 59 1.68 -6.91 -3.81
N LYS A 60 2.75 -7.12 -3.03
CA LYS A 60 2.73 -7.01 -1.57
C LYS A 60 3.49 -5.78 -1.10
N LEU A 61 2.91 -5.03 -0.16
CA LEU A 61 3.61 -4.05 0.67
C LEU A 61 3.64 -4.52 2.11
N VAL A 62 4.79 -4.36 2.75
CA VAL A 62 4.99 -4.69 4.17
C VAL A 62 5.54 -3.47 4.89
N VAL A 63 4.85 -3.07 5.96
CA VAL A 63 5.31 -2.07 6.90
C VAL A 63 5.90 -2.79 8.12
N GLY A 64 7.21 -2.71 8.27
CA GLY A 64 7.94 -3.30 9.40
C GLY A 64 8.38 -2.26 10.44
N ALA A 65 9.43 -2.58 11.21
CA ALA A 65 9.94 -1.76 12.33
C ALA A 65 10.25 -0.28 12.01
N GLY A 66 10.38 0.10 10.74
CA GLY A 66 10.51 1.51 10.34
C GLY A 66 9.30 2.38 10.69
N SER A 67 8.15 1.79 11.06
CA SER A 67 6.94 2.50 11.49
C SER A 67 6.99 3.06 12.91
N LEU A 68 8.05 2.79 13.69
CA LEU A 68 8.25 3.32 15.04
C LEU A 68 8.03 4.84 15.10
N ALA A 69 8.51 5.56 14.09
CA ALA A 69 8.31 7.01 13.99
C ALA A 69 7.05 7.37 13.21
N TYR A 70 6.81 6.78 12.03
CA TYR A 70 5.59 6.90 11.22
C TYR A 70 5.81 6.17 9.88
N ALA A 71 4.81 5.47 9.37
CA ALA A 71 4.83 4.94 8.01
C ALA A 71 3.48 5.11 7.32
N ARG A 72 3.49 5.07 5.97
CA ARG A 72 2.30 5.21 5.13
C ARG A 72 2.37 4.28 3.93
N MET A 73 1.33 3.49 3.70
CA MET A 73 1.14 2.86 2.39
C MET A 73 0.45 3.83 1.46
N ARG A 74 0.95 3.94 0.24
CA ARG A 74 0.47 4.91 -0.73
C ARG A 74 0.26 4.30 -2.10
N VAL A 75 -0.68 4.89 -2.83
CA VAL A 75 -1.05 4.51 -4.19
C VAL A 75 -1.07 5.77 -5.05
N LYS A 76 -0.47 5.72 -6.23
CA LYS A 76 -0.60 6.73 -7.27
C LYS A 76 -1.33 6.12 -8.45
N LEU A 77 -2.44 6.72 -8.84
CA LEU A 77 -3.21 6.32 -10.01
C LEU A 77 -2.94 7.28 -11.17
N ASN A 78 -3.13 6.80 -12.40
CA ASN A 78 -3.05 7.66 -13.58
C ASN A 78 -4.38 8.41 -13.79
N VAL A 79 -5.50 7.71 -13.65
CA VAL A 79 -6.86 8.24 -13.70
C VAL A 79 -7.58 7.94 -12.40
N ALA A 80 -8.66 8.67 -12.09
CA ALA A 80 -9.48 8.36 -10.93
C ALA A 80 -10.04 6.95 -11.09
N SER A 81 -9.89 6.12 -10.07
CA SER A 81 -10.31 4.72 -10.11
C SER A 81 -10.49 4.17 -8.71
N GLU A 82 -11.26 3.09 -8.64
CA GLU A 82 -11.37 2.27 -7.45
C GLU A 82 -10.11 1.43 -7.24
N VAL A 83 -9.65 1.37 -5.99
CA VAL A 83 -8.55 0.51 -5.56
C VAL A 83 -9.06 -0.41 -4.48
N THR A 84 -8.99 -1.71 -4.75
CA THR A 84 -9.28 -2.78 -3.79
C THR A 84 -7.98 -3.44 -3.36
N TYR A 85 -7.80 -3.59 -2.06
CA TYR A 85 -6.64 -4.25 -1.47
C TYR A 85 -7.02 -5.03 -0.23
N ASP A 86 -6.27 -6.10 0.05
CA ASP A 86 -6.44 -6.89 1.26
C ASP A 86 -5.38 -6.48 2.27
N PHE A 87 -5.83 -5.94 3.40
CA PHE A 87 -5.01 -5.40 4.47
C PHE A 87 -5.02 -6.29 5.71
N HIS A 88 -3.83 -6.54 6.25
CA HIS A 88 -3.56 -7.35 7.42
C HIS A 88 -2.79 -6.52 8.44
N PRO A 89 -3.37 -6.21 9.62
CA PRO A 89 -2.61 -5.58 10.69
C PRO A 89 -1.61 -6.58 11.30
N GLY A 90 -0.42 -6.09 11.68
CA GLY A 90 0.63 -6.92 12.29
C GLY A 90 1.69 -7.43 11.30
N ASP A 91 2.80 -7.94 11.84
CA ASP A 91 3.85 -8.60 11.05
C ASP A 91 3.44 -10.07 10.85
N VAL A 92 2.33 -10.24 10.15
CA VAL A 92 1.79 -11.56 9.88
C VAL A 92 2.61 -12.15 8.74
N ALA A 93 3.11 -13.37 8.91
CA ALA A 93 3.81 -14.13 7.86
C ALA A 93 2.84 -14.56 6.74
N VAL A 94 2.10 -13.61 6.18
CA VAL A 94 1.10 -13.80 5.13
C VAL A 94 1.84 -13.63 3.81
N SER A 95 1.87 -14.71 3.04
CA SER A 95 2.47 -14.77 1.70
C SER A 95 1.45 -14.53 0.59
N THR A 96 0.16 -14.71 0.88
CA THR A 96 -0.95 -14.65 -0.08
C THR A 96 -2.16 -13.91 0.49
N PRO A 97 -2.93 -13.16 -0.32
CA PRO A 97 -4.16 -12.52 0.14
C PRO A 97 -5.21 -13.54 0.60
N ASP A 98 -6.12 -13.12 1.47
CA ASP A 98 -7.25 -13.97 1.91
C ASP A 98 -8.32 -14.12 0.83
N ILE A 99 -8.31 -13.26 -0.18
CA ILE A 99 -9.27 -13.26 -1.28
C ILE A 99 -8.58 -13.35 -2.64
N GLU A 100 -9.26 -13.97 -3.59
CA GLU A 100 -8.94 -13.82 -5.01
C GLU A 100 -9.46 -12.45 -5.47
N PHE A 101 -8.56 -11.67 -6.08
CA PHE A 101 -8.88 -10.34 -6.58
C PHE A 101 -9.70 -10.41 -7.86
#